data_AF-A0A964ZE29-F1
#
_entry.id   AF-A0A964ZE29-F1
#
_cell.length_a   1.000
_cell.length_b   1.000
_cell.length_c   1.000
_cell.angle_alpha   90.00
_cell.angle_beta   90.00
_cell.angle_gamma   90.00
#
_symmetry.space_group_name_H-M   'P 1'
#
loop_
_entity.id
_entity.type
_entity.pdbx_description
1 polymer ?
#
loop_
_entity_poly.entity_id
_entity_poly.type
_entity_poly.pdbx_seq_one_letter_code
_entity_poly.pdbx_strand_id
1 'polypeptide(L)'
;MLAGSWQLLFRHLPPEQHSRFTLVTANGTEIAIQQILRIEADFSIIKGRLMGSQESGRVFIVPYASIDTFSFTNSVRDSEVAELFDSIQFDDSLPHLSIPDPIADGAGENGSGAQSAIRSEILERFRNARPGSNGPPRPDNA
;
A
#
# COMPACT_ATOMS: atom_id res chain seq x y z
N MET A 1 -0.56 6.31 20.83
CA MET A 1 0.69 5.61 21.16
C MET A 1 0.87 4.44 20.20
N LEU A 2 1.45 4.68 19.02
CA LEU A 2 1.71 3.65 18.01
C LEU A 2 3.22 3.37 17.85
N ALA A 3 4.07 4.02 18.66
CA ALA A 3 5.54 3.97 18.52
C ALA A 3 6.14 2.56 18.78
N GLY A 4 5.45 1.70 19.53
CA GLY A 4 5.94 0.35 19.84
C GLY A 4 6.04 -0.58 18.62
N SER A 5 5.21 -0.37 17.59
CA SER A 5 5.16 -1.29 16.43
C SER A 5 6.40 -1.20 15.54
N TRP A 6 6.97 0.00 15.36
CA TRP A 6 8.21 0.19 14.60
C TRP A 6 9.42 -0.40 15.33
N GLN A 7 9.46 -0.27 16.65
CA GLN A 7 10.51 -0.86 17.47
C GLN A 7 10.54 -2.39 17.32
N LEU A 8 9.38 -3.04 17.39
CA LEU A 8 9.27 -4.50 17.18
C LEU A 8 9.77 -4.88 15.79
N LEU A 9 9.26 -4.22 14.75
CA LEU A 9 9.68 -4.47 13.36
C LEU A 9 11.21 -4.43 13.20
N PHE A 10 11.85 -3.37 13.69
CA PHE A 10 13.29 -3.19 13.53
C PHE A 10 14.12 -4.22 14.30
N ARG A 11 13.60 -4.76 15.40
CA ARG A 11 14.29 -5.81 16.18
C ARG A 11 14.29 -7.16 15.49
N HIS A 12 13.25 -7.42 14.70
CA HIS A 12 13.11 -8.69 13.98
C HIS A 12 13.78 -8.68 12.60
N LEU A 13 14.17 -7.51 12.09
CA LEU A 13 14.77 -7.41 10.79
C LEU A 13 16.25 -7.88 10.79
N PRO A 14 16.60 -8.91 10.00
CA PRO A 14 17.98 -9.39 9.91
C PRO A 14 18.92 -8.27 9.41
N PRO A 15 20.10 -8.07 10.03
CA PRO A 15 21.08 -7.05 9.62
C PRO A 15 21.44 -7.09 8.14
N GLU A 16 21.49 -8.28 7.55
CA GLU A 16 21.83 -8.53 6.15
C GLU A 16 20.78 -7.96 5.18
N GLN A 17 19.54 -7.78 5.67
CA GLN A 17 18.41 -7.31 4.87
C GLN A 17 18.17 -5.80 5.04
N HIS A 18 18.86 -5.12 5.96
CA HIS A 18 18.65 -3.69 6.24
C HIS A 18 18.79 -2.82 5.00
N SER A 19 19.75 -3.13 4.11
CA SER A 19 20.01 -2.35 2.91
C SER A 19 18.94 -2.45 1.83
N ARG A 20 17.93 -3.30 2.02
CA ARG A 20 16.81 -3.45 1.08
C ARG A 20 15.66 -2.50 1.38
N PHE A 21 15.77 -1.71 2.45
CA PHE A 21 14.68 -0.87 2.92
C PHE A 21 14.95 0.61 2.75
N THR A 22 13.87 1.34 2.51
CA THR A 22 13.80 2.79 2.53
C THR A 22 12.83 3.20 3.63
N LEU A 23 13.20 4.23 4.37
CA LEU A 23 12.36 4.87 5.37
C LEU A 23 11.95 6.24 4.86
N VAL A 24 10.66 6.55 4.92
CA VAL A 24 10.10 7.86 4.60
C VAL A 24 9.59 8.48 5.88
N THR A 25 10.05 9.69 6.20
CA THR A 25 9.53 10.46 7.34
C THR A 25 8.34 11.32 6.92
N ALA A 26 7.53 11.74 7.90
CA ALA A 26 6.32 12.55 7.70
C ALA A 26 6.55 13.89 6.98
N ASN A 27 7.79 14.38 6.91
CA ASN A 27 8.17 15.56 6.12
C ASN A 27 8.60 15.23 4.67
N GLY A 28 8.43 13.98 4.22
CA GLY A 28 8.83 13.50 2.90
C GLY A 28 10.33 13.20 2.74
N THR A 29 11.11 13.15 3.83
CA THR A 29 12.52 12.78 3.73
C THR A 29 12.63 11.28 3.52
N GLU A 30 13.28 10.88 2.43
CA GLU A 30 13.53 9.49 2.10
C GLU A 30 14.97 9.08 2.45
N ILE A 31 15.12 8.08 3.30
CA ILE A 31 16.40 7.55 3.76
C ILE A 31 16.51 6.10 3.27
N ALA A 32 17.41 5.86 2.33
CA ALA A 32 17.81 4.49 1.99
C ALA A 32 18.69 3.95 3.14
N ILE A 33 18.21 2.89 3.78
CA ILE A 33 18.86 2.30 4.94
C ILE A 33 20.11 1.55 4.47
N GLN A 34 21.17 1.63 5.25
CA GLN A 34 22.34 0.76 5.10
C GLN A 34 22.42 -0.19 6.29
N GLN A 35 22.17 0.33 7.49
CA GLN A 35 22.22 -0.44 8.72
C GLN A 35 21.45 0.25 9.84
N ILE A 36 20.71 -0.50 10.65
CA ILE A 36 20.15 -0.02 11.92
C ILE A 36 21.22 -0.26 13.00
N LEU A 37 21.75 0.83 13.57
CA LEU A 37 22.84 0.79 14.55
C LEU A 37 22.33 0.57 15.97
N ARG A 38 21.21 1.20 16.33
CA ARG A 38 20.54 1.05 17.62
C ARG A 38 19.02 1.22 17.53
N ILE A 39 18.34 0.58 18.46
CA ILE A 39 16.90 0.58 18.61
C ILE A 39 16.63 0.95 20.07
N GLU A 40 16.09 2.13 20.31
CA GLU A 40 15.70 2.63 21.63
C GLU A 40 14.17 2.62 21.76
N ALA A 41 13.63 3.09 22.88
CA ALA A 41 12.18 3.09 23.12
C ALA A 41 11.41 4.04 22.18
N ASP A 42 11.97 5.22 21.90
CA ASP A 42 11.27 6.29 21.17
C ASP A 42 11.87 6.60 19.78
N PHE A 43 13.08 6.10 19.51
CA PHE A 43 13.81 6.39 18.29
C PHE A 43 14.76 5.25 17.90
N SER A 44 15.18 5.24 16.63
CA SER A 44 16.27 4.39 16.15
C SER A 44 17.43 5.23 15.62
N ILE A 45 18.63 4.66 15.70
CA ILE A 45 19.84 5.23 15.08
C ILE A 45 20.10 4.43 13.82
N ILE A 46 20.05 5.08 12.66
CA ILE A 46 20.14 4.44 11.35
C ILE A 46 21.33 5.03 10.59
N LYS A 47 22.21 4.17 10.09
CA LYS A 47 23.17 4.54 9.05
C LYS A 47 22.49 4.39 7.70
N GLY A 48 22.54 5.44 6.88
CA GLY A 48 21.86 5.46 5.60
C GLY A 48 22.39 6.54 4.67
N ARG A 49 21.64 6.76 3.59
CA ARG A 49 21.84 7.87 2.67
C ARG A 49 20.49 8.51 2.36
N LEU A 50 20.48 9.83 2.16
CA LEU A 50 19.29 10.51 1.64
C LEU A 50 19.10 10.12 0.17
N MET A 51 17.88 9.78 -0.22
CA MET A 51 17.55 9.61 -1.62
C MET A 51 17.77 10.94 -2.36
N GLY A 52 18.35 10.87 -3.56
CA GLY A 52 18.79 12.06 -4.32
C GLY A 52 20.16 12.63 -3.92
N SER A 53 20.78 12.12 -2.84
CA SER A 53 22.16 12.45 -2.50
C SER A 53 23.12 11.32 -2.86
N GLN A 54 24.34 11.69 -3.28
CA GLN A 54 25.45 10.75 -3.42
C GLN A 54 26.16 10.47 -2.08
N GLU A 55 25.84 11.24 -1.03
CA GLU A 55 26.50 11.09 0.26
C GLU A 55 25.97 9.88 1.03
N SER A 56 26.87 8.96 1.33
CA SER A 56 26.60 7.67 1.93
C SER A 56 27.13 7.59 3.36
N GLY A 57 26.48 6.80 4.21
CA GLY A 57 26.98 6.47 5.55
C GLY A 57 26.70 7.53 6.60
N ARG A 58 25.80 8.49 6.31
CA ARG A 58 25.30 9.43 7.32
C ARG A 58 24.50 8.68 8.38
N VAL A 59 24.62 9.16 9.62
CA VAL A 59 23.88 8.62 10.76
C VAL A 59 22.69 9.53 11.04
N PHE A 60 21.51 8.94 11.08
CA PHE A 60 20.23 9.58 11.35
C PHE A 60 19.69 9.07 12.68
N ILE A 61 19.19 9.99 13.49
CA ILE A 61 18.40 9.66 14.69
C ILE A 61 16.94 9.90 14.29
N VAL A 62 16.17 8.82 14.19
CA VAL A 62 14.81 8.85 13.64
C VAL A 62 13.80 8.50 14.74
N PRO A 63 13.03 9.48 15.23
CA PRO A 63 11.92 9.21 16.13
C PRO A 63 10.85 8.36 15.45
N TYR A 64 10.32 7.35 16.13
CA TYR A 64 9.28 6.49 15.54
C TYR A 64 8.02 7.25 15.15
N ALA A 65 7.68 8.30 15.89
CA ALA A 65 6.54 9.18 15.58
C ALA A 65 6.72 10.00 14.29
N SER A 66 7.95 10.10 13.78
CA SER A 66 8.25 10.80 12.52
C SER A 66 8.25 9.87 11.30
N ILE A 67 8.17 8.56 11.50
CA ILE A 67 8.16 7.58 10.41
C ILE A 67 6.77 7.54 9.82
N ASP A 68 6.69 7.82 8.54
CA ASP A 68 5.45 7.69 7.77
C ASP A 68 5.37 6.30 7.14
N THR A 69 6.40 5.92 6.39
CA THR A 69 6.40 4.66 5.63
C THR A 69 7.75 3.95 5.74
N PHE A 70 7.73 2.61 5.76
CA PHE A 70 8.89 1.73 5.65
C PHE A 70 8.65 0.74 4.51
N SER A 71 9.49 0.78 3.47
CA SER A 71 9.24 0.06 2.22
C SER A 71 10.50 -0.60 1.68
N PHE A 72 10.34 -1.59 0.81
CA PHE A 72 11.46 -2.13 0.05
C PHE A 72 11.90 -1.13 -1.02
N THR A 73 13.21 -0.92 -1.13
CA THR A 73 13.80 -0.05 -2.16
C THR A 73 13.59 -0.61 -3.57
N ASN A 74 13.56 -1.94 -3.70
CA ASN A 74 13.36 -2.65 -4.96
C ASN A 74 12.06 -3.46 -4.92
N SER A 75 11.54 -3.81 -6.09
CA SER A 75 10.42 -4.75 -6.20
C SER A 75 10.81 -6.09 -5.59
N VAL A 76 9.93 -6.61 -4.74
CA VAL A 76 10.05 -7.90 -4.05
C VAL A 76 8.86 -8.76 -4.41
N ARG A 77 9.09 -10.07 -4.49
CA ARG A 77 8.03 -11.06 -4.68
C ARG A 77 7.34 -11.34 -3.34
N ASP A 78 6.06 -11.68 -3.39
CA ASP A 78 5.27 -12.01 -2.20
C ASP A 78 5.91 -13.14 -1.38
N SER A 79 6.56 -14.12 -2.04
CA SER A 79 7.28 -15.19 -1.35
C SER A 79 8.46 -14.68 -0.52
N GLU A 80 9.19 -13.65 -0.98
CA GLU A 80 10.32 -13.08 -0.25
C GLU A 80 9.85 -12.23 0.94
N VAL A 81 8.68 -11.60 0.82
CA VAL A 81 8.04 -10.92 1.94
C VAL A 81 7.60 -11.95 2.96
N ALA A 82 6.90 -13.01 2.52
CA ALA A 82 6.49 -14.09 3.41
C ALA A 82 7.70 -14.67 4.16
N GLU A 83 8.77 -15.08 3.47
CA GLU A 83 9.97 -15.63 4.11
C GLU A 83 10.62 -14.68 5.14
N LEU A 84 10.63 -13.37 4.88
CA LEU A 84 11.22 -12.40 5.81
C LEU A 84 10.38 -12.22 7.07
N PHE A 85 9.05 -12.33 6.95
CA PHE A 85 8.10 -12.04 8.03
C PHE A 85 7.52 -13.29 8.69
N ASP A 86 7.68 -14.49 8.12
CA ASP A 86 7.15 -15.76 8.65
C ASP A 86 7.78 -16.14 10.00
N SER A 87 9.02 -15.72 10.23
CA SER A 87 9.72 -15.91 11.51
C SER A 87 9.40 -14.85 12.57
N ILE A 88 8.65 -13.81 12.20
CA ILE A 88 8.34 -12.68 13.08
C ILE A 88 7.02 -12.97 13.80
N GLN A 89 7.14 -13.55 15.00
CA GLN A 89 6.00 -13.69 15.90
C GLN A 89 5.65 -12.32 16.48
N PHE A 90 4.69 -11.64 15.87
CA PHE A 90 4.03 -10.52 16.53
C PHE A 90 3.15 -11.10 17.65
N ASP A 91 3.33 -10.59 18.87
CA ASP A 91 2.43 -10.93 19.97
C ASP A 91 1.03 -10.42 19.62
N ASP A 92 0.14 -11.35 19.27
CA ASP A 92 -1.24 -11.12 18.82
C ASP A 92 -2.16 -10.59 19.95
N SER A 93 -1.60 -10.33 21.14
CA SER A 93 -2.28 -9.61 22.21
C SER A 93 -2.50 -8.12 21.90
N LEU A 94 -1.81 -7.56 20.91
CA LEU A 94 -2.13 -6.26 20.34
C LEU A 94 -3.35 -6.40 19.42
N PRO A 95 -4.32 -5.46 19.45
CA PRO A 95 -5.47 -5.53 18.57
C PRO A 95 -5.00 -5.51 17.12
N HIS A 96 -5.08 -6.67 16.45
CA HIS A 96 -4.85 -6.73 15.01
C HIS A 96 -5.91 -5.86 14.35
N LEU A 97 -5.48 -4.88 13.56
CA LEU A 97 -6.39 -4.22 12.61
C LEU A 97 -6.77 -5.30 11.61
N SER A 98 -7.97 -5.87 11.74
CA SER A 98 -8.51 -6.80 10.76
C SER A 98 -8.53 -6.06 9.43
N ILE A 99 -7.58 -6.39 8.55
CA ILE A 99 -7.64 -5.98 7.16
C ILE A 99 -8.89 -6.68 6.64
N PRO A 100 -9.94 -5.95 6.23
CA PRO A 100 -11.10 -6.58 5.62
C PRO A 100 -10.58 -7.38 4.43
N ASP A 101 -10.92 -8.67 4.36
CA ASP A 101 -10.56 -9.51 3.22
C ASP A 101 -10.85 -8.71 1.93
N PRO A 102 -9.89 -8.61 0.99
CA PRO A 102 -10.14 -7.96 -0.28
C PRO A 102 -11.30 -8.71 -0.91
N ILE A 103 -12.48 -8.08 -0.91
CA ILE A 103 -13.80 -8.61 -1.25
C ILE A 103 -13.63 -9.86 -2.11
N ALA A 104 -13.59 -11.01 -1.45
CA ALA A 104 -13.62 -12.28 -2.15
C ALA A 104 -15.02 -12.31 -2.75
N ASP A 105 -15.12 -12.03 -4.05
CA ASP A 105 -16.28 -12.29 -4.87
C ASP A 105 -16.53 -13.81 -4.84
N GLY A 106 -17.11 -14.26 -3.72
CA GLY A 106 -17.63 -15.59 -3.50
C GLY A 106 -19.02 -15.65 -4.08
N ALA A 107 -19.09 -16.15 -5.31
CA ALA A 107 -20.28 -16.79 -5.82
C ALA A 107 -20.72 -17.91 -4.85
N GLY A 108 -21.93 -17.80 -4.30
CA GLY A 108 -22.49 -18.75 -3.34
C GLY A 108 -23.82 -18.31 -2.72
N GLU A 109 -24.78 -17.99 -3.59
CA GLU A 109 -26.23 -17.82 -3.43
C GLU A 109 -26.92 -18.00 -2.06
N ASN A 110 -27.53 -16.92 -1.57
CA ASN A 110 -29.00 -16.85 -1.35
C ASN A 110 -29.46 -15.40 -1.12
N GLY A 111 -30.13 -14.82 -2.12
CA GLY A 111 -30.66 -13.45 -2.08
C GLY A 111 -30.69 -12.74 -3.44
N SER A 112 -31.04 -13.48 -4.51
CA SER A 112 -31.18 -12.94 -5.87
C SER A 112 -32.50 -12.18 -6.02
N GLY A 113 -32.45 -10.92 -6.51
CA GLY A 113 -33.66 -10.24 -6.94
C GLY A 113 -33.55 -8.78 -7.40
N ALA A 114 -32.62 -7.97 -6.88
CA ALA A 114 -32.70 -6.51 -7.09
C ALA A 114 -31.63 -5.90 -8.01
N GLN A 115 -30.39 -6.43 -8.02
CA GLN A 115 -29.29 -5.76 -8.74
C GLN A 115 -29.06 -6.25 -10.18
N SER A 116 -29.56 -7.43 -10.57
CA SER A 116 -29.44 -7.94 -11.94
C SER A 116 -30.42 -7.28 -12.93
N ALA A 117 -31.57 -6.81 -12.44
CA ALA A 117 -32.57 -6.13 -13.26
C ALA A 117 -32.05 -4.78 -13.80
N ILE A 118 -31.32 -4.03 -12.98
CA ILE A 118 -30.87 -2.67 -13.32
C ILE A 118 -29.79 -2.70 -14.42
N ARG A 119 -28.87 -3.67 -14.37
CA ARG A 119 -27.84 -3.80 -15.42
C ARG A 119 -28.41 -4.30 -16.75
N SER A 120 -29.44 -5.15 -16.70
CA SER A 120 -30.11 -5.68 -17.90
C SER A 120 -30.90 -4.60 -18.63
N GLU A 121 -31.66 -3.77 -17.91
CA GLU A 121 -32.46 -2.66 -18.47
C GLU A 121 -31.57 -1.61 -19.19
N ILE A 122 -30.43 -1.27 -18.60
CA ILE A 122 -29.51 -0.29 -19.19
C ILE A 122 -28.84 -0.88 -20.45
N LEU A 123 -28.41 -2.14 -20.40
CA LEU A 123 -27.78 -2.80 -21.56
C LEU A 123 -28.76 -3.02 -22.72
N GLU A 124 -30.04 -3.31 -22.44
CA GLU A 124 -31.09 -3.43 -23.47
C GLU A 124 -31.42 -2.08 -24.12
N ARG A 125 -31.42 -0.97 -23.37
CA ARG A 125 -31.59 0.37 -23.94
C ARG A 125 -30.49 0.76 -24.92
N PHE A 126 -29.24 0.40 -24.63
CA PHE A 126 -28.13 0.62 -25.57
C PHE A 126 -28.16 -0.33 -26.77
N ARG A 127 -28.68 -1.55 -26.60
CA ARG A 127 -28.82 -2.53 -27.70
C ARG A 127 -29.96 -2.18 -28.67
N ASN A 128 -31.05 -1.58 -28.18
CA ASN A 128 -32.18 -1.15 -29.01
C ASN A 128 -32.00 0.24 -29.67
N ALA A 129 -30.96 0.99 -29.28
CA ALA A 129 -30.57 2.22 -29.96
C ALA A 129 -29.91 1.89 -31.30
N ARG A 130 -30.72 1.63 -32.34
CA ARG A 130 -30.25 1.48 -33.72
C ARG A 130 -29.51 2.74 -34.17
N PRO A 131 -28.34 2.64 -34.80
CA PRO A 131 -27.82 3.72 -35.63
C PRO A 131 -28.55 3.67 -36.98
N GLY A 132 -29.41 4.65 -37.27
CA GLY A 132 -30.04 4.73 -38.59
C GLY A 132 -31.11 5.81 -38.76
N SER A 133 -30.70 6.92 -39.41
CA SER A 133 -31.46 7.72 -40.37
C SER A 133 -32.88 8.21 -39.99
N ASN A 134 -32.99 9.51 -39.69
CA ASN A 134 -33.88 10.43 -40.41
C ASN A 134 -33.67 11.87 -39.94
N GLY A 135 -33.14 12.73 -40.83
CA GLY A 135 -33.07 14.17 -40.59
C GLY A 135 -34.44 14.84 -40.72
N PRO A 136 -34.65 16.04 -40.13
CA PRO A 136 -35.70 16.96 -40.53
C PRO A 136 -35.19 18.03 -41.52
N PRO A 137 -36.08 18.65 -42.30
CA PRO A 137 -35.75 19.29 -43.57
C PRO A 137 -35.17 20.70 -43.42
N ARG A 138 -34.45 21.09 -44.48
CA ARG A 138 -33.92 22.41 -44.77
C ARG A 138 -35.03 23.48 -44.78
N PRO A 139 -34.89 24.61 -44.06
CA PRO A 139 -35.65 25.81 -44.37
C PRO A 139 -34.95 26.63 -45.48
N ASP A 140 -35.68 26.90 -46.55
CA ASP A 140 -35.29 27.82 -47.62
C ASP A 140 -35.59 29.28 -47.23
N ASN A 141 -34.70 30.17 -47.70
CA ASN A 141 -34.83 31.59 -48.02
C ASN A 141 -35.37 32.60 -46.99
N ALA A 142 -34.50 33.57 -46.66
CA ALA A 142 -34.68 34.98 -47.05
C ALA A 142 -33.32 35.63 -47.30
#